data_AF-A0A1C6B5V3-F1
#
_entry.id   AF-A0A1C6B5V3-F1
#
_cell.length_a   1.000
_cell.length_b   1.000
_cell.length_c   1.000
_cell.angle_alpha   90.00
_cell.angle_beta   90.00
_cell.angle_gamma   90.00
#
_symmetry.space_group_name_H-M   'P 1'
#
loop_
_entity.id
_entity.type
_entity.pdbx_description
1 polymer ?
#
loop_
_entity_poly.entity_id
_entity_poly.type
_entity_poly.pdbx_seq_one_letter_code
_entity_poly.pdbx_strand_id
1 'polypeptide(L)'
;MMNKLMNKQSFKLKWDSVFLHKEKLVEKPLLKMLYMAVVLTLLAFLYISGVGCVWRFLFHYPCPGCGITRACVALVHGDFKAAFEYNYMFISLPIIFAYILFDGRIFKSKKIDYTILSIIMFGFLIHWILTLCNY
;
A
#
# COMPACT_ATOMS: atom_id res chain seq x y z
N MET A 1 -13.76 -56.38 -1.09
CA MET A 1 -12.96 -55.54 -2.02
C MET A 1 -13.40 -54.08 -2.05
N MET A 2 -14.71 -53.79 -1.98
CA MET A 2 -15.29 -52.43 -2.10
C MET A 2 -14.88 -51.41 -1.01
N ASN A 3 -14.77 -51.82 0.27
CA ASN A 3 -14.40 -50.91 1.38
C ASN A 3 -13.00 -50.30 1.26
N LYS A 4 -12.06 -50.99 0.61
CA LYS A 4 -10.68 -50.52 0.44
C LYS A 4 -10.60 -49.41 -0.61
N LEU A 5 -11.49 -49.46 -1.61
CA LEU A 5 -11.60 -48.45 -2.67
C LEU A 5 -12.26 -47.17 -2.12
N MET A 6 -13.33 -47.30 -1.33
CA MET A 6 -14.01 -46.13 -0.73
C MET A 6 -13.11 -45.33 0.22
N ASN A 7 -12.28 -45.99 1.02
CA ASN A 7 -11.34 -45.32 1.93
C ASN A 7 -10.24 -44.55 1.17
N LYS A 8 -9.69 -45.16 0.10
CA LYS A 8 -8.63 -44.53 -0.71
C LYS A 8 -9.12 -43.28 -1.44
N GLN A 9 -10.38 -43.29 -1.91
CA GLN A 9 -10.99 -42.16 -2.60
C GLN A 9 -11.34 -41.00 -1.64
N SER A 10 -11.87 -41.33 -0.45
CA SER A 10 -12.10 -40.39 0.65
C SER A 10 -10.81 -39.70 1.10
N PHE A 11 -9.73 -40.47 1.28
CA PHE A 11 -8.43 -39.94 1.65
C PHE A 11 -7.89 -38.99 0.58
N LYS A 12 -7.92 -39.38 -0.70
CA LYS A 12 -7.42 -38.54 -1.80
C LYS A 12 -8.18 -37.20 -1.91
N LEU A 13 -9.51 -37.21 -1.84
CA LEU A 13 -10.34 -35.99 -1.86
C LEU A 13 -10.01 -35.05 -0.68
N LYS A 14 -9.77 -35.61 0.51
CA LYS A 14 -9.36 -34.84 1.68
C LYS A 14 -7.97 -34.21 1.51
N TRP A 15 -7.02 -34.91 0.90
CA TRP A 15 -5.70 -34.35 0.64
C TRP A 15 -5.73 -33.30 -0.47
N ASP A 16 -6.44 -33.54 -1.56
CA ASP A 16 -6.55 -32.61 -2.70
C ASP A 16 -7.18 -31.27 -2.25
N SER A 17 -8.20 -31.31 -1.40
CA SER A 17 -8.82 -30.11 -0.81
C SER A 17 -7.89 -29.34 0.14
N VAL A 18 -7.04 -30.05 0.91
CA VAL A 18 -6.03 -29.42 1.77
C VAL A 18 -4.92 -28.77 0.94
N PHE A 19 -4.45 -29.41 -0.14
CA PHE A 19 -3.44 -28.84 -1.03
C PHE A 19 -3.95 -27.61 -1.78
N LEU A 20 -5.17 -27.66 -2.34
CA LEU A 20 -5.80 -26.51 -3.00
C LEU A 20 -6.06 -25.33 -2.04
N HIS A 21 -6.38 -25.61 -0.77
CA HIS A 21 -6.56 -24.56 0.22
C HIS A 21 -5.22 -23.92 0.62
N LYS A 22 -4.15 -24.72 0.72
CA LYS A 22 -2.81 -24.25 1.04
C LYS A 22 -2.20 -23.41 -0.09
N GLU A 23 -2.37 -23.81 -1.35
CA GLU A 23 -2.00 -22.98 -2.52
C GLU A 23 -2.72 -21.63 -2.49
N LYS A 24 -4.05 -21.62 -2.36
CA LYS A 24 -4.82 -20.36 -2.27
C LYS A 24 -4.47 -19.47 -1.08
N LEU A 25 -3.95 -20.03 0.01
CA LEU A 25 -3.49 -19.29 1.19
C LEU A 25 -2.08 -18.73 1.02
N VAL A 26 -1.21 -19.37 0.22
CA VAL A 26 0.16 -18.91 -0.05
C VAL A 26 0.21 -17.94 -1.23
N GLU A 27 -0.61 -18.13 -2.26
CA GLU A 27 -0.67 -17.25 -3.44
C GLU A 27 -1.11 -15.83 -3.12
N LYS A 28 -2.10 -15.66 -2.23
CA LYS A 28 -2.65 -14.35 -1.88
C LYS A 28 -1.67 -13.40 -1.19
N PRO A 29 -0.92 -13.81 -0.14
CA PRO A 29 0.08 -12.96 0.48
C PRO A 29 1.35 -12.82 -0.38
N LEU A 30 1.77 -13.87 -1.09
CA LEU A 30 2.98 -13.81 -1.93
C LEU A 30 2.80 -12.85 -3.10
N LEU A 31 1.64 -12.88 -3.76
CA LEU A 31 1.32 -11.94 -4.85
C LEU A 31 1.24 -10.50 -4.33
N LYS A 32 0.68 -10.27 -3.14
CA LYS A 32 0.65 -8.94 -2.49
C LYS A 32 2.05 -8.44 -2.18
N MET A 33 2.93 -9.29 -1.65
CA MET A 33 4.32 -8.93 -1.36
C MET A 33 5.10 -8.63 -2.65
N LEU A 34 4.91 -9.44 -3.70
CA LEU A 34 5.52 -9.20 -5.01
C LEU A 34 5.04 -7.88 -5.62
N TYR A 35 3.73 -7.61 -5.59
CA TYR A 35 3.15 -6.35 -6.06
C TYR A 35 3.73 -5.15 -5.29
N MET A 36 3.79 -5.21 -3.96
CA MET A 36 4.39 -4.15 -3.14
C MET A 36 5.87 -3.94 -3.45
N ALA A 37 6.65 -5.01 -3.65
CA ALA A 37 8.06 -4.91 -4.01
C ALA A 37 8.24 -4.24 -5.40
N VAL A 38 7.39 -4.57 -6.37
CA VAL A 38 7.42 -3.95 -7.70
C VAL A 38 7.08 -2.46 -7.61
N VAL A 39 6.04 -2.10 -6.86
CA VAL A 39 5.64 -0.69 -6.63
C VAL A 39 6.77 0.10 -5.97
N LEU A 40 7.36 -0.44 -4.90
CA LEU A 40 8.48 0.21 -4.21
C LEU A 40 9.70 0.37 -5.13
N THR A 41 9.99 -0.64 -5.95
CA THR A 41 11.10 -0.60 -6.92
C THR A 41 10.86 0.48 -7.98
N LEU A 42 9.65 0.58 -8.52
CA LEU A 42 9.27 1.63 -9.47
C LEU A 42 9.36 3.02 -8.85
N LEU A 43 8.89 3.19 -7.61
CA LEU A 43 9.00 4.45 -6.89
C LEU A 43 10.46 4.85 -6.62
N ALA A 44 11.31 3.88 -6.26
CA ALA A 44 12.75 4.10 -6.08
C ALA A 44 13.43 4.44 -7.40
N PHE A 45 13.09 3.76 -8.50
CA PHE A 45 13.60 4.07 -9.84
C PHE A 45 13.23 5.50 -10.27
N LEU A 46 11.96 5.89 -10.12
CA LEU A 46 11.49 7.25 -10.42
C LEU A 46 12.17 8.31 -9.54
N TYR A 47 12.53 7.96 -8.31
CA TYR A 47 13.28 8.84 -7.43
C TYR A 47 14.74 9.01 -7.88
N ILE A 48 15.43 7.91 -8.20
CA ILE A 48 16.83 7.88 -8.61
C ILE A 48 17.03 8.50 -9.99
N SER A 49 16.07 8.32 -10.91
CA SER A 49 16.16 8.84 -12.29
C SER A 49 16.07 10.37 -12.37
N GLY A 50 15.75 11.07 -11.28
CA GLY A 50 15.62 12.53 -11.26
C GLY A 50 14.50 13.06 -12.16
N VAL A 51 13.67 12.17 -12.71
CA VAL A 51 12.52 12.55 -13.52
C VAL A 51 11.58 13.32 -12.60
N GLY A 52 11.49 14.63 -12.81
CA GLY A 52 10.51 15.47 -12.14
C GLY A 52 9.12 14.83 -12.26
N CYS A 53 8.25 15.05 -11.28
CA CYS A 53 6.93 14.42 -11.23
C CYS A 53 6.26 14.44 -12.61
N VAL A 54 6.06 13.26 -13.23
CA VAL A 54 5.49 13.14 -14.59
C VAL A 54 4.15 13.88 -14.69
N TRP A 55 3.41 13.89 -13.59
CA TRP A 55 2.17 14.64 -13.45
C TRP A 55 2.35 16.15 -13.64
N ARG A 56 3.40 16.73 -13.05
CA ARG A 56 3.74 18.15 -13.22
C ARG A 56 4.19 18.44 -14.64
N PHE A 57 4.84 17.49 -15.32
CA PHE A 57 5.22 17.66 -16.71
C PHE A 57 4.00 17.62 -17.64
N LEU A 58 3.08 16.68 -17.45
CA LEU A 58 1.92 16.51 -18.32
C LEU A 58 0.85 17.58 -18.10
N PHE A 59 0.58 17.93 -16.84
CA PHE A 59 -0.55 18.78 -16.51
C PHE A 59 -0.16 20.15 -15.95
N HIS A 60 1.12 20.44 -15.76
CA HIS A 60 1.64 21.67 -15.16
C HIS A 60 1.22 21.95 -13.71
N TYR A 61 0.31 21.15 -13.12
CA TYR A 61 -0.09 21.24 -11.71
C TYR A 61 0.57 20.15 -10.84
N PRO A 62 0.90 20.43 -9.57
CA PRO A 62 1.36 19.41 -8.64
C PRO A 62 0.23 18.44 -8.25
N CYS A 63 0.54 17.14 -8.11
CA CYS A 63 -0.42 16.15 -7.61
C CYS A 63 -0.52 16.19 -6.07
N PRO A 64 -1.61 15.68 -5.45
CA PRO A 64 -1.79 15.70 -3.99
C PRO A 64 -0.71 14.94 -3.20
N GLY A 65 0.00 14.00 -3.84
CA GLY A 65 1.11 13.25 -3.25
C GLY A 65 2.50 13.79 -3.59
N CYS A 66 2.59 14.94 -4.27
CA CYS A 66 3.87 15.48 -4.68
C CYS A 66 4.69 15.84 -3.44
N GLY A 67 5.97 15.44 -3.40
CA GLY A 67 6.86 15.69 -2.28
C GLY A 67 6.91 14.59 -1.21
N ILE A 68 6.00 13.61 -1.19
CA ILE A 68 6.03 12.52 -0.20
C ILE A 68 7.35 11.74 -0.22
N THR A 69 7.85 11.36 -1.40
CA THR A 69 9.11 10.62 -1.49
C THR A 69 10.28 11.44 -0.96
N ARG A 70 10.30 12.76 -1.21
CA ARG A 70 11.33 13.67 -0.67
C ARG A 70 11.19 13.84 0.84
N ALA A 71 9.96 13.91 1.34
CA ALA A 71 9.68 13.93 2.77
C ALA A 71 10.19 12.66 3.47
N CYS A 72 9.95 11.49 2.88
CA CYS A 72 10.48 10.23 3.39
C CYS A 72 12.01 10.18 3.36
N VAL A 73 12.64 10.69 2.30
CA VAL A 73 14.11 10.75 2.24
C VAL A 73 14.64 11.69 3.31
N ALA A 74 14.06 12.88 3.49
CA ALA A 74 14.44 13.81 4.54
C ALA A 74 14.29 13.19 5.94
N LEU A 75 13.19 12.46 6.17
CA LEU A 75 12.96 11.71 7.41
C LEU A 75 14.05 10.67 7.66
N VAL A 76 14.48 9.92 6.64
CA VAL A 76 15.57 8.93 6.73
C VAL A 76 16.91 9.59 7.05
N HIS A 77 17.14 10.82 6.58
CA HIS A 77 18.32 11.61 6.92
C HIS A 77 18.21 12.32 8.29
N GLY A 78 17.09 12.15 9.00
CA GLY A 78 16.83 12.78 10.31
C GLY A 78 16.40 14.25 10.22
N ASP A 79 16.16 14.78 9.03
CA ASP A 79 15.67 16.14 8.82
C ASP A 79 14.14 16.17 8.83
N PHE A 80 13.60 16.21 10.04
CA PHE A 80 12.15 16.31 10.24
C PHE A 80 11.59 17.62 9.69
N LYS A 81 12.33 18.74 9.80
CA LYS A 81 11.86 20.04 9.34
C LYS A 81 11.65 20.03 7.83
N ALA A 82 12.65 19.56 7.08
CA ALA A 82 12.53 19.39 5.64
C ALA A 82 11.42 18.38 5.27
N ALA A 83 11.24 17.31 6.06
CA ALA A 83 10.17 16.34 5.80
C ALA A 83 8.77 16.97 5.85
N PHE A 84 8.50 17.82 6.85
CA PHE A 84 7.24 18.55 6.97
C PHE A 84 7.07 19.63 5.89
N GLU A 85 8.15 20.30 5.51
CA GLU A 85 8.14 21.30 4.43
C GLU A 85 7.84 20.67 3.07
N TYR A 86 8.34 19.47 2.81
CA TYR A 86 8.07 18.78 1.55
C TYR A 86 6.62 18.34 1.41
N ASN A 87 6.09 17.56 2.36
CA ASN A 87 4.70 17.14 2.35
C ASN A 87 4.29 16.54 3.70
N TYR A 88 3.58 17.30 4.54
CA TYR A 88 3.15 16.83 5.89
C TYR A 88 2.29 15.56 5.89
N MET A 89 1.63 15.20 4.77
CA MET A 89 0.86 13.95 4.67
C MET A 89 1.76 12.70 4.56
N PHE A 90 3.09 12.83 4.57
CA PHE A 90 4.00 11.69 4.69
C PHE A 90 3.72 10.84 5.95
N ILE A 91 3.18 11.46 7.02
CA ILE A 91 2.78 10.79 8.26
C ILE A 91 1.65 9.77 8.04
N SER A 92 0.87 9.90 6.97
CA SER A 92 -0.20 8.96 6.65
C SER A 92 0.32 7.62 6.09
N LEU A 93 1.57 7.58 5.59
CA LEU A 93 2.12 6.39 4.94
C LEU A 93 2.16 5.13 5.82
N PRO A 94 2.62 5.16 7.09
CA PRO A 94 2.61 3.99 7.95
C PRO A 94 1.19 3.46 8.20
N ILE A 95 0.20 4.37 8.29
CA ILE A 95 -1.20 4.01 8.50
C ILE A 95 -1.76 3.31 7.26
N ILE A 96 -1.52 3.87 6.07
CA ILE A 96 -1.95 3.28 4.80
C ILE A 96 -1.26 1.93 4.57
N PHE A 97 0.04 1.84 4.86
CA PHE A 97 0.81 0.60 4.71
C PHE A 97 0.30 -0.49 5.66
N ALA A 98 0.06 -0.15 6.93
CA ALA A 98 -0.59 -1.06 7.88
C ALA A 98 -1.98 -1.50 7.38
N TYR A 99 -2.77 -0.58 6.82
CA TYR A 99 -4.09 -0.90 6.30
C TYR A 99 -4.05 -1.95 5.20
N ILE A 100 -3.09 -1.83 4.27
CA ILE A 100 -2.89 -2.78 3.18
C ILE A 100 -2.40 -4.15 3.71
N LEU A 101 -1.47 -4.15 4.67
CA LEU A 101 -0.93 -5.38 5.24
C LEU A 101 -1.93 -6.19 6.06
N PHE A 102 -2.81 -5.51 6.80
CA PHE A 102 -3.83 -6.15 7.66
C PHE A 102 -5.16 -6.40 6.93
N ASP A 103 -5.18 -6.43 5.59
CA ASP A 103 -6.38 -6.66 4.78
C ASP A 103 -7.56 -5.75 5.15
N GLY A 104 -7.24 -4.49 5.43
CA GLY A 104 -8.20 -3.46 5.81
C GLY A 104 -8.84 -3.68 7.19
N ARG A 105 -8.17 -4.42 8.08
CA ARG A 105 -8.60 -4.66 9.47
C ARG A 105 -7.52 -4.23 10.46
N ILE A 106 -7.27 -2.93 10.56
CA ILE A 106 -6.41 -2.40 11.63
C ILE A 106 -7.19 -2.38 12.94
N PHE A 107 -8.43 -1.89 12.90
CA PHE A 107 -9.27 -1.75 14.09
C PHE A 107 -10.38 -2.79 14.14
N LYS A 108 -10.88 -3.06 15.36
CA LYS A 108 -11.98 -4.00 15.60
C LYS A 108 -13.29 -3.57 14.90
N SER A 109 -13.45 -2.28 14.60
CA SER A 109 -14.63 -1.72 13.96
C SER A 109 -14.28 -1.13 12.59
N LYS A 110 -14.92 -1.65 11.54
CA LYS A 110 -14.76 -1.12 10.18
C LYS A 110 -15.14 0.35 10.05
N LYS A 111 -16.02 0.87 10.92
CA LYS A 111 -16.37 2.29 10.94
C LYS A 111 -15.15 3.16 11.26
N ILE A 112 -14.29 2.71 12.18
CA ILE A 112 -13.08 3.45 12.56
C ILE A 112 -12.10 3.48 11.39
N ASP A 113 -11.91 2.34 10.72
CA ASP A 113 -11.07 2.25 9.52
C ASP A 113 -11.53 3.24 8.43
N TYR A 114 -12.83 3.25 8.10
CA TYR A 114 -13.37 4.17 7.09
C TYR A 114 -13.29 5.64 7.53
N THR A 115 -13.47 5.95 8.82
CA THR A 115 -13.29 7.31 9.35
C THR A 115 -11.84 7.77 9.26
N ILE A 116 -10.87 6.92 9.57
CA ILE A 116 -9.45 7.26 9.45
C ILE A 116 -9.08 7.49 7.98
N LEU A 117 -9.54 6.60 7.08
CA LEU A 117 -9.30 6.76 5.65
C LEU A 117 -9.94 8.03 5.09
N SER A 118 -11.15 8.40 5.54
CA SER A 118 -11.78 9.64 5.11
C SER A 118 -10.99 10.86 5.58
N ILE A 119 -10.52 10.88 6.83
CA ILE A 119 -9.66 11.95 7.36
C ILE A 119 -8.38 12.09 6.53
N ILE A 120 -7.71 10.98 6.21
CA ILE A 120 -6.50 10.98 5.37
C ILE A 120 -6.82 11.57 3.99
N MET A 121 -7.89 11.12 3.34
CA MET A 121 -8.32 11.65 2.04
C MET A 121 -8.60 13.16 2.08
N PHE A 122 -9.30 13.64 3.12
CA PHE A 122 -9.51 15.07 3.32
C PHE A 122 -8.19 15.82 3.55
N GLY A 123 -7.25 15.25 4.30
CA GLY A 123 -5.93 15.83 4.53
C GLY A 123 -5.13 16.01 3.22
N PHE A 124 -5.17 15.00 2.34
CA PHE A 124 -4.59 15.08 0.99
C PHE A 124 -5.26 16.15 0.12
N LEU A 125 -6.59 16.28 0.18
CA LEU A 125 -7.31 17.32 -0.55
C LEU A 125 -6.95 18.72 -0.04
N ILE A 126 -6.89 18.91 1.28
CA ILE A 126 -6.51 20.19 1.89
C ILE A 126 -5.07 20.54 1.50
N HIS A 127 -4.13 19.59 1.59
CA HIS A 127 -2.74 19.81 1.18
C HIS A 127 -2.69 20.29 -0.26
N TRP A 128 -3.40 19.59 -1.14
CA TRP A 128 -3.43 19.90 -2.55
C TRP A 128 -4.00 21.29 -2.84
N ILE A 129 -5.10 21.68 -2.19
CA ILE A 129 -5.67 23.03 -2.31
C ILE A 129 -4.67 24.09 -1.83
N LEU A 130 -4.03 23.87 -0.68
CA LEU A 130 -3.01 24.80 -0.16
C LEU A 130 -1.81 24.91 -1.09
N THR A 131 -1.37 23.80 -1.68
CA THR A 131 -0.30 23.82 -2.69
C THR A 131 -0.74 24.60 -3.93
N LEU A 132 -1.97 24.41 -4.41
CA LEU A 132 -2.50 25.15 -5.56
C LEU A 132 -2.66 26.66 -5.29
N CYS A 133 -3.06 27.06 -4.08
CA CYS A 133 -3.16 28.47 -3.72
C CYS A 133 -1.81 29.18 -3.61
N ASN A 134 -0.74 28.44 -3.32
CA ASN A 134 0.62 28.98 -3.18
C ASN A 134 1.47 28.83 -4.46
N TYR A 135 0.88 28.32 -5.55
CA TYR A 135 1.54 28.05 -6.83
C TYR A 135 1.12 29.08 -7.87
#